data_AF-A0A810ALP7-F1
#
_entry.id   AF-A0A810ALP7-F1
#
_cell.length_a   1.000
_cell.length_b   1.000
_cell.length_c   1.000
_cell.angle_alpha   90.00
_cell.angle_beta   90.00
_cell.angle_gamma   90.00
#
_symmetry.space_group_name_H-M   'P 1'
#
loop_
_entity.id
_entity.type
_entity.pdbx_description
1 polymer ?
#
loop_
_entity_poly.entity_id
_entity_poly.type
_entity_poly.pdbx_seq_one_letter_code
_entity_poly.pdbx_strand_id
1 'polypeptide(L)'
;MTAALLSADEVSFLSRHGYSEEDIYDGRYQSKERRAAAAKEAGKHLVLAGVIGRGDCRTLGHRLRTRAGHCIQCKPINIAFQRREDEPGYVYIAGSLTGRVIKIGTTGNLSQRENQMRAEGYGGSKDWIVLFSLHVDRGGEFERATSSRVRGKRVYRTYIKDGIEQGAVELHQCSFSEALRAMIEHLSEGERKRLTVFRSSNAGQYEFQYE
;
A
#
# COMPACT_ATOMS: atom_id res chain seq x y z
N MET A 1 17.14 36.73 -13.27
CA MET A 1 15.83 36.20 -12.82
C MET A 1 15.85 34.69 -13.01
N THR A 2 15.90 33.93 -11.93
CA THR A 2 15.75 32.47 -12.00
C THR A 2 14.30 32.17 -12.38
N ALA A 3 14.09 31.38 -13.44
CA ALA A 3 12.75 30.95 -13.80
C ALA A 3 12.16 30.13 -12.65
N ALA A 4 10.91 30.41 -12.26
CA ALA A 4 10.22 29.65 -11.22
C ALA A 4 10.18 28.16 -11.59
N LEU A 5 10.50 27.30 -10.62
CA LEU A 5 10.56 25.85 -10.80
C LEU A 5 9.20 25.29 -11.23
N LEU A 6 8.14 25.76 -10.56
CA LEU A 6 6.75 25.35 -10.72
C LEU A 6 5.92 26.43 -11.42
N SER A 7 4.87 26.00 -12.13
CA SER A 7 3.84 26.92 -12.64
C SER A 7 2.86 27.33 -11.54
N ALA A 8 2.11 28.42 -11.74
CA ALA A 8 1.08 28.85 -10.79
C ALA A 8 0.02 27.76 -10.51
N ASP A 9 -0.38 27.02 -11.55
CA ASP A 9 -1.33 25.91 -11.43
C ASP A 9 -0.77 24.75 -10.60
N GLU A 10 0.52 24.44 -10.75
CA GLU A 10 1.19 23.40 -9.97
C GLU A 10 1.31 23.80 -8.50
N VAL A 11 1.66 25.07 -8.22
CA VAL A 11 1.70 25.60 -6.86
C VAL A 11 0.31 25.52 -6.20
N SER A 12 -0.73 25.96 -6.91
CA SER A 12 -2.12 25.91 -6.42
C SER A 12 -2.57 24.48 -6.15
N PHE A 13 -2.29 23.55 -7.07
CA PHE A 13 -2.60 22.13 -6.90
C PHE A 13 -1.90 21.54 -5.67
N LEU A 14 -0.60 21.79 -5.51
CA LEU A 14 0.17 21.27 -4.37
C LEU A 14 -0.34 21.83 -3.05
N SER A 15 -0.58 23.14 -2.97
CA SER A 15 -1.08 23.80 -1.76
C SER A 15 -2.44 23.23 -1.33
N ARG A 16 -3.35 22.96 -2.28
CA ARG A 16 -4.64 22.31 -2.00
C ARG A 16 -4.49 20.90 -1.40
N HIS A 17 -3.39 20.21 -1.68
CA HIS A 17 -3.08 18.88 -1.16
C HIS A 17 -2.09 18.91 0.03
N GLY A 18 -1.80 20.09 0.58
CA GLY A 18 -0.93 20.27 1.74
C GLY A 18 0.55 20.06 1.42
N TYR A 19 0.98 20.42 0.20
CA TYR A 19 2.36 20.37 -0.24
C TYR A 19 2.87 21.74 -0.70
N SER A 20 4.17 21.94 -0.57
CA SER A 20 4.92 23.11 -1.02
C SER A 20 5.92 22.73 -2.11
N GLU A 21 6.62 23.73 -2.66
CA GLU A 21 7.73 23.48 -3.61
C GLU A 21 8.85 22.65 -2.97
N GLU A 22 9.10 22.82 -1.67
CA GLU A 22 10.14 22.09 -0.95
C GLU A 22 9.88 20.59 -0.89
N ASP A 23 8.62 20.16 -0.99
CA ASP A 23 8.23 18.75 -0.98
C ASP A 23 8.48 18.04 -2.32
N ILE A 24 8.89 18.79 -3.35
CA ILE A 24 9.05 18.30 -4.71
C ILE A 24 10.53 18.11 -5.04
N TYR A 25 10.88 16.92 -5.51
CA TYR A 25 12.19 16.68 -6.09
C TYR A 25 12.20 17.05 -7.58
N ASP A 26 13.12 17.92 -8.02
CA ASP A 26 13.28 18.26 -9.45
C ASP A 26 14.04 17.18 -10.20
N GLY A 27 13.29 16.39 -10.99
CA GLY A 27 13.81 15.31 -11.80
C GLY A 27 13.58 15.48 -13.30
N ARG A 28 13.34 16.71 -13.79
CA ARG A 28 12.94 16.99 -15.18
C ARG A 28 13.88 16.44 -16.23
N TYR A 29 15.18 16.38 -15.92
CA TYR A 29 16.24 15.96 -16.84
C TYR A 29 16.81 14.57 -16.51
N GLN A 30 16.11 13.81 -15.67
CA GLN A 30 16.53 12.49 -15.23
C GLN A 30 15.66 11.41 -15.86
N SER A 31 16.26 10.24 -16.15
CA SER A 31 15.51 9.04 -16.47
C SER A 31 14.55 8.68 -15.34
N LYS A 32 13.55 7.85 -15.63
CA LYS A 32 12.56 7.43 -14.64
C LYS A 32 13.24 6.75 -13.44
N GLU A 33 14.20 5.88 -13.71
CA GLU A 33 14.92 5.09 -12.72
C GLU A 33 15.78 5.98 -11.84
N ARG A 34 16.57 6.88 -12.45
CA ARG A 34 17.43 7.83 -11.73
C ARG A 34 16.60 8.79 -10.87
N ARG A 35 15.49 9.30 -11.41
CA ARG A 35 14.58 10.18 -10.68
C ARG A 35 13.96 9.50 -9.46
N ALA A 36 13.51 8.26 -9.62
CA ALA A 36 12.89 7.51 -8.52
C ALA A 36 13.90 7.22 -7.39
N ALA A 37 15.12 6.83 -7.75
CA ALA A 37 16.20 6.59 -6.79
C ALA A 37 16.61 7.86 -6.04
N ALA A 38 16.87 8.95 -6.76
CA ALA A 38 17.30 10.21 -6.16
C ALA A 38 16.20 10.89 -5.33
N ALA A 39 14.93 10.83 -5.76
CA ALA A 39 13.81 11.28 -4.94
C ALA A 39 13.67 10.46 -3.65
N LYS A 40 13.91 9.15 -3.70
CA LYS A 40 13.94 8.28 -2.50
C LYS A 40 15.06 8.70 -1.54
N GLU A 41 16.27 8.92 -2.06
CA GLU A 41 17.42 9.37 -1.27
C GLU A 41 17.16 10.74 -0.61
N ALA A 42 16.50 11.65 -1.33
CA ALA A 42 16.12 12.97 -0.81
C ALA A 42 14.89 12.96 0.12
N GLY A 43 14.29 11.80 0.39
CA GLY A 43 13.08 11.69 1.22
C GLY A 43 11.84 12.36 0.60
N LYS A 44 11.79 12.52 -0.73
CA LYS A 44 10.69 13.17 -1.44
C LYS A 44 9.78 12.14 -2.12
N HIS A 45 8.48 12.27 -1.90
CA HIS A 45 7.47 11.36 -2.47
C HIS A 45 6.90 11.86 -3.80
N LEU A 46 7.01 13.16 -4.05
CA LEU A 46 6.55 13.83 -5.26
C LEU A 46 7.74 14.35 -6.05
N VAL A 47 7.62 14.27 -7.37
CA VAL A 47 8.68 14.65 -8.29
C VAL A 47 8.13 15.56 -9.38
N LEU A 48 8.93 16.54 -9.77
CA LEU A 48 8.72 17.30 -10.99
C LEU A 48 9.41 16.58 -12.14
N ALA A 49 8.64 16.17 -13.14
CA ALA A 49 9.14 15.53 -14.36
C ALA A 49 9.00 16.46 -15.57
N GLY A 50 9.62 16.10 -16.70
CA GLY A 50 9.17 16.65 -17.97
C GLY A 50 7.70 16.30 -18.25
N VAL A 51 7.11 16.90 -19.29
CA VAL A 51 5.77 16.51 -19.76
C VAL A 51 5.84 15.11 -20.35
N ILE A 52 5.37 14.12 -19.59
CA ILE A 52 5.44 12.69 -19.94
C ILE A 52 4.06 12.02 -19.86
N GLY A 53 3.88 10.87 -20.51
CA GLY A 53 2.63 10.11 -20.50
C GLY A 53 1.74 10.33 -21.73
N ARG A 54 0.46 9.94 -21.61
CA ARG A 54 -0.52 9.88 -22.72
C ARG A 54 -1.82 10.61 -22.35
N GLY A 55 -2.64 10.91 -23.36
CA GLY A 55 -3.95 11.55 -23.20
C GLY A 55 -3.85 12.96 -22.59
N ASP A 56 -4.82 13.30 -21.75
CA ASP A 56 -4.93 14.61 -21.06
C ASP A 56 -3.64 15.01 -20.35
N CYS A 57 -2.88 14.05 -19.86
CA CYS A 57 -1.61 14.31 -19.20
C CYS A 57 -0.58 15.00 -20.09
N ARG A 58 -0.59 14.69 -21.40
CA ARG A 58 0.29 15.33 -22.39
C ARG A 58 -0.33 16.63 -22.90
N THR A 59 -1.65 16.63 -23.13
CA THR A 59 -2.40 17.80 -23.64
C THR A 59 -2.38 18.97 -22.66
N LEU A 60 -2.56 18.69 -21.36
CA LEU A 60 -2.58 19.68 -20.28
C LEU A 60 -1.18 19.95 -19.71
N GLY A 61 -0.13 19.32 -20.26
CA GLY A 61 1.24 19.57 -19.85
C GLY A 61 1.57 19.17 -18.40
N HIS A 62 0.90 18.18 -17.81
CA HIS A 62 1.11 17.82 -16.41
C HIS A 62 2.52 17.28 -16.12
N ARG A 63 3.21 17.88 -15.15
CA ARG A 63 4.59 17.54 -14.78
C ARG A 63 4.73 16.87 -13.42
N LEU A 64 3.77 17.10 -12.51
CA LEU A 64 3.81 16.56 -11.15
C LEU A 64 3.51 15.06 -11.14
N ARG A 65 4.39 14.27 -10.52
CA ARG A 65 4.27 12.82 -10.41
C ARG A 65 4.51 12.32 -8.99
N THR A 66 4.00 11.13 -8.70
CA THR A 66 4.56 10.32 -7.61
C THR A 66 5.97 9.86 -7.96
N ARG A 67 6.75 9.45 -6.96
CA ARG A 67 8.05 8.78 -7.16
C ARG A 67 7.99 7.60 -8.14
N ALA A 68 6.89 6.84 -8.16
CA ALA A 68 6.64 5.74 -9.10
C ALA A 68 6.33 6.20 -10.55
N GLY A 69 6.09 7.50 -10.76
CA GLY A 69 5.86 8.11 -12.08
C GLY A 69 4.39 8.32 -12.45
N HIS A 70 3.45 8.15 -11.52
CA HIS A 70 2.03 8.37 -11.79
C HIS A 70 1.68 9.85 -11.73
N CYS A 71 0.87 10.34 -12.67
CA CYS A 71 0.36 11.72 -12.66
C CYS A 71 -0.56 11.94 -11.46
N ILE A 72 -0.22 12.90 -10.61
CA ILE A 72 -1.04 13.26 -9.45
C ILE A 72 -2.14 14.26 -9.81
N GLN A 73 -1.94 15.06 -10.86
CA GLN A 73 -2.96 16.00 -11.34
C GLN A 73 -4.11 15.26 -12.06
N CYS A 74 -3.82 14.20 -12.82
CA CYS A 74 -4.86 13.37 -13.46
C CYS A 74 -5.56 12.44 -12.46
N LYS A 75 -4.85 11.98 -11.44
CA LYS A 75 -5.35 11.02 -10.43
C LYS A 75 -4.79 11.36 -9.04
N PRO A 76 -5.39 12.33 -8.33
CA PRO A 76 -4.90 12.76 -7.01
C PRO A 76 -4.84 11.66 -5.95
N ILE A 77 -5.65 10.60 -6.10
CA ILE A 77 -5.62 9.41 -5.24
C ILE A 77 -4.21 8.78 -5.14
N ASN A 78 -3.37 8.93 -6.17
CA ASN A 78 -2.00 8.42 -6.18
C ASN A 78 -1.10 9.07 -5.12
N ILE A 79 -1.43 10.29 -4.68
CA ILE A 79 -0.74 10.95 -3.55
C ILE A 79 -0.95 10.13 -2.28
N ALA A 80 -2.22 9.79 -1.98
CA ALA A 80 -2.57 9.01 -0.80
C ALA A 80 -1.97 7.60 -0.86
N PHE A 81 -1.95 6.96 -2.03
CA PHE A 81 -1.30 5.65 -2.19
C PHE A 81 0.21 5.72 -1.93
N GLN A 82 0.91 6.72 -2.47
CA GLN A 82 2.35 6.88 -2.21
C GLN A 82 2.63 7.15 -0.73
N ARG A 83 1.79 7.94 -0.04
CA ARG A 83 1.92 8.16 1.41
C ARG A 83 1.79 6.86 2.19
N ARG A 84 0.76 6.05 1.89
CA ARG A 84 0.50 4.77 2.57
C ARG A 84 1.62 3.74 2.40
N GLU A 85 2.35 3.78 1.29
CA GLU A 85 3.51 2.91 1.06
C GLU A 85 4.62 3.17 2.08
N ASP A 86 4.83 4.44 2.43
CA ASP A 86 5.94 4.92 3.27
C ASP A 86 5.49 5.20 4.73
N GLU A 87 4.22 4.93 5.09
CA GLU A 87 3.66 5.19 6.42
C GLU A 87 3.95 4.03 7.40
N PRO A 88 4.40 4.30 8.64
CA PRO A 88 4.53 3.29 9.67
C PRO A 88 3.17 2.68 10.04
N GLY A 89 3.16 1.39 10.34
CA GLY A 89 1.94 0.74 10.83
C GLY A 89 2.06 -0.76 10.98
N TYR A 90 0.95 -1.38 11.38
CA TYR A 90 0.87 -2.83 11.49
C TYR A 90 0.61 -3.46 10.14
N VAL A 91 1.47 -4.38 9.74
CA VAL A 91 1.16 -5.36 8.70
C VAL A 91 0.65 -6.62 9.39
N TYR A 92 -0.49 -7.14 8.94
CA TYR A 92 -1.15 -8.27 9.58
C TYR A 92 -1.54 -9.38 8.60
N ILE A 93 -1.67 -10.58 9.14
CA ILE A 93 -2.31 -11.74 8.54
C ILE A 93 -3.61 -11.96 9.29
N ALA A 94 -4.74 -11.92 8.59
CA ALA A 94 -6.05 -12.28 9.11
C ALA A 94 -6.61 -13.48 8.36
N GLY A 95 -7.46 -14.27 9.01
CA GLY A 95 -8.08 -15.43 8.40
C GLY A 95 -9.59 -15.47 8.63
N SER A 96 -10.29 -16.12 7.71
CA SER A 96 -11.70 -16.51 7.83
C SER A 96 -11.81 -18.03 7.64
N LEU A 97 -12.42 -18.73 8.59
CA LEU A 97 -12.67 -20.16 8.51
C LEU A 97 -13.81 -20.46 7.54
N THR A 98 -14.92 -19.70 7.62
CA THR A 98 -16.07 -19.88 6.71
C THR A 98 -15.70 -19.56 5.27
N GLY A 99 -14.84 -18.57 5.08
CA GLY A 99 -14.36 -18.17 3.77
C GLY A 99 -13.25 -19.06 3.22
N ARG A 100 -12.54 -19.80 4.09
CA ARG A 100 -11.28 -20.50 3.78
C ARG A 100 -10.35 -19.61 2.97
N VAL A 101 -10.00 -18.46 3.55
CA VAL A 101 -9.14 -17.45 2.92
C VAL A 101 -8.30 -16.74 3.98
N ILE A 102 -7.12 -16.29 3.54
CA ILE A 102 -6.21 -15.44 4.28
C ILE A 102 -6.22 -14.04 3.65
N LYS A 103 -6.17 -13.02 4.49
CA LYS A 103 -5.96 -11.63 4.10
C LYS A 103 -4.62 -11.15 4.64
N ILE A 104 -3.86 -10.48 3.79
CA ILE A 104 -2.70 -9.68 4.23
C ILE A 104 -3.08 -8.22 4.04
N GLY A 105 -2.80 -7.38 5.04
CA GLY A 105 -3.19 -5.98 4.99
C GLY A 105 -2.37 -5.10 5.93
N THR A 106 -2.62 -3.80 5.87
CA THR A 106 -2.04 -2.79 6.75
C THR A 106 -3.10 -2.04 7.54
N THR A 107 -2.75 -1.57 8.74
CA THR A 107 -3.58 -0.68 9.55
C THR A 107 -2.76 0.05 10.61
N GLY A 108 -3.20 1.24 11.00
CA GLY A 108 -2.70 1.90 12.22
C GLY A 108 -3.31 1.33 13.51
N ASN A 109 -4.46 0.64 13.41
CA ASN A 109 -5.17 0.06 14.56
C ASN A 109 -5.71 -1.34 14.21
N LEU A 110 -5.17 -2.38 14.84
CA LEU A 110 -5.52 -3.79 14.59
C LEU A 110 -6.94 -4.12 15.07
N SER A 111 -7.28 -3.75 16.30
CA SER A 111 -8.58 -4.07 16.90
C SER A 111 -9.74 -3.43 16.15
N GLN A 112 -9.59 -2.15 15.78
CA GLN A 112 -10.58 -1.46 14.95
C GLN A 112 -10.73 -2.14 13.59
N ARG A 113 -9.60 -2.52 12.96
CA ARG A 113 -9.62 -3.15 11.64
C ARG A 113 -10.27 -4.53 11.65
N GLU A 114 -10.00 -5.35 12.66
CA GLU A 114 -10.66 -6.65 12.84
C GLU A 114 -12.17 -6.48 12.99
N ASN A 115 -12.61 -5.56 13.85
CA ASN A 115 -14.04 -5.27 14.04
C ASN A 115 -14.70 -4.78 12.76
N GLN A 116 -14.04 -3.91 12.02
CA GLN A 116 -14.53 -3.40 10.74
C GLN A 116 -14.71 -4.54 9.72
N MET A 117 -13.71 -5.41 9.55
CA MET A 117 -13.80 -6.53 8.60
C MET A 117 -14.96 -7.47 8.93
N ARG A 118 -15.20 -7.74 10.22
CA ARG A 118 -16.36 -8.52 10.67
C ARG A 118 -17.69 -7.83 10.41
N ALA A 119 -17.78 -6.53 10.71
CA ALA A 119 -19.00 -5.75 10.51
C ALA A 119 -19.37 -5.63 9.03
N GLU A 120 -18.39 -5.31 8.18
CA GLU A 120 -18.57 -5.13 6.73
C GLU A 120 -18.73 -6.46 5.98
N GLY A 121 -18.46 -7.60 6.63
CA GLY A 121 -18.48 -8.90 5.96
C GLY A 121 -17.43 -8.97 4.84
N TYR A 122 -16.23 -8.45 5.11
CA TYR A 122 -15.20 -8.27 4.08
C TYR A 122 -14.96 -9.55 3.28
N GLY A 123 -15.02 -9.47 1.95
CA GLY A 123 -14.90 -10.64 1.07
C GLY A 123 -15.95 -11.74 1.28
N GLY A 124 -17.12 -11.39 1.82
CA GLY A 124 -18.23 -12.32 2.06
C GLY A 124 -18.17 -13.08 3.39
N SER A 125 -17.22 -12.76 4.28
CA SER A 125 -17.01 -13.45 5.55
C SER A 125 -17.10 -12.50 6.74
N LYS A 126 -17.65 -12.95 7.88
CA LYS A 126 -17.81 -12.16 9.12
C LYS A 126 -17.05 -12.72 10.33
N ASP A 127 -16.38 -13.84 10.17
CA ASP A 127 -15.62 -14.56 11.20
C ASP A 127 -14.12 -14.19 11.21
N TRP A 128 -13.77 -13.04 10.61
CA TRP A 128 -12.39 -12.58 10.51
C TRP A 128 -11.73 -12.42 11.88
N ILE A 129 -10.53 -12.97 12.02
CA ILE A 129 -9.62 -12.69 13.14
C ILE A 129 -8.22 -12.38 12.65
N VAL A 130 -7.51 -11.51 13.36
CA VAL A 130 -6.07 -11.31 13.16
C VAL A 130 -5.32 -12.49 13.76
N LEU A 131 -4.49 -13.15 12.94
CA LEU A 131 -3.69 -14.32 13.30
C LEU A 131 -2.26 -13.96 13.65
N PHE A 132 -1.74 -12.94 12.99
CA PHE A 132 -0.38 -12.46 13.17
C PHE A 132 -0.26 -11.00 12.78
N SER A 133 0.60 -10.25 13.44
CA SER A 133 0.95 -8.90 13.01
C SER A 133 2.32 -8.47 13.48
N LEU A 134 2.94 -7.55 12.75
CA LEU A 134 4.16 -6.86 13.12
C LEU A 134 4.07 -5.38 12.77
N HIS A 135 4.80 -4.53 13.50
CA HIS A 135 4.85 -3.10 13.24
C HIS A 135 6.09 -2.72 12.43
N VAL A 136 5.92 -2.07 11.27
CA VAL A 136 7.02 -1.66 10.37
C VAL A 136 6.95 -0.18 10.04
N ASP A 137 8.07 0.38 9.60
CA ASP A 137 8.16 1.80 9.21
C ASP A 137 7.52 2.10 7.85
N ARG A 138 7.38 1.09 6.98
CA ARG A 138 6.87 1.22 5.61
C ARG A 138 5.78 0.18 5.34
N GLY A 139 4.62 0.37 5.96
CA GLY A 139 3.54 -0.61 6.00
C GLY A 139 3.06 -1.05 4.62
N GLY A 140 2.68 -0.11 3.75
CA GLY A 140 2.15 -0.43 2.43
C GLY A 140 3.17 -1.12 1.52
N GLU A 141 4.43 -0.67 1.53
CA GLU A 141 5.50 -1.34 0.78
C GLU A 141 5.67 -2.79 1.23
N PHE A 142 5.72 -3.01 2.55
CA PHE A 142 5.93 -4.32 3.15
C PHE A 142 4.74 -5.27 2.90
N GLU A 143 3.51 -4.78 3.01
CA GLU A 143 2.30 -5.55 2.68
C GLU A 143 2.30 -6.02 1.22
N ARG A 144 2.52 -5.09 0.29
CA ARG A 144 2.57 -5.41 -1.14
C ARG A 144 3.67 -6.42 -1.45
N ALA A 145 4.86 -6.23 -0.87
CA ALA A 145 5.99 -7.14 -1.03
C ALA A 145 5.73 -8.53 -0.43
N THR A 146 5.01 -8.59 0.70
CA THR A 146 4.59 -9.86 1.30
C THR A 146 3.55 -10.54 0.41
N SER A 147 2.50 -9.81 0.01
CA SER A 147 1.41 -10.33 -0.82
C SER A 147 1.89 -10.85 -2.18
N SER A 148 2.95 -10.29 -2.76
CA SER A 148 3.51 -10.78 -4.04
C SER A 148 4.30 -12.08 -3.92
N ARG A 149 4.67 -12.49 -2.69
CA ARG A 149 5.45 -13.71 -2.41
C ARG A 149 4.60 -14.89 -1.95
N VAL A 150 3.34 -14.63 -1.57
CA VAL A 150 2.41 -15.70 -1.25
C VAL A 150 2.23 -16.59 -2.48
N ARG A 151 2.53 -17.88 -2.32
CA ARG A 151 2.42 -18.87 -3.40
C ARG A 151 0.97 -19.26 -3.71
N GLY A 152 0.06 -19.06 -2.75
CA GLY A 152 -1.35 -19.37 -2.92
C GLY A 152 -2.06 -18.49 -3.94
N LYS A 153 -3.26 -18.92 -4.33
CA LYS A 153 -4.04 -18.24 -5.35
C LYS A 153 -4.66 -16.96 -4.78
N ARG A 154 -4.37 -15.82 -5.42
CA ARG A 154 -5.09 -14.57 -5.13
C ARG A 154 -6.54 -14.70 -5.59
N VAL A 155 -7.49 -14.41 -4.71
CA VAL A 155 -8.91 -14.52 -5.00
C VAL A 155 -9.60 -13.17 -4.93
N TYR A 156 -10.52 -12.95 -5.87
CA TYR A 156 -11.42 -11.82 -5.87
C TYR A 156 -12.73 -12.24 -5.21
N ARG A 157 -13.21 -11.43 -4.26
CA ARG A 157 -14.55 -11.55 -3.68
C ARG A 157 -15.18 -10.17 -3.57
N THR A 158 -16.47 -10.07 -3.33
CA THR A 158 -17.15 -8.79 -3.07
C THR A 158 -17.68 -8.72 -1.64
N TYR A 159 -17.98 -7.50 -1.20
CA TYR A 159 -18.65 -7.20 0.07
C TYR A 159 -19.37 -5.86 -0.05
N ILE A 160 -20.29 -5.58 0.88
CA ILE A 160 -21.01 -4.30 0.90
C ILE A 160 -20.37 -3.39 1.92
N LYS A 161 -19.98 -2.20 1.48
CA LYS A 161 -19.48 -1.13 2.34
C LYS A 161 -20.27 0.15 2.07
N ASP A 162 -20.89 0.69 3.11
CA ASP A 162 -21.71 1.91 3.04
C ASP A 162 -22.80 1.82 1.94
N GLY A 163 -23.39 0.63 1.77
CA GLY A 163 -24.41 0.35 0.75
C GLY A 163 -23.88 0.13 -0.66
N ILE A 164 -22.57 0.21 -0.87
CA ILE A 164 -21.92 0.06 -2.19
C ILE A 164 -21.16 -1.26 -2.23
N GLU A 165 -21.30 -2.01 -3.32
CA GLU A 165 -20.48 -3.20 -3.55
C GLU A 165 -19.02 -2.82 -3.79
N GLN A 166 -18.12 -3.47 -3.04
CA GLN A 166 -16.68 -3.27 -3.11
C GLN A 166 -15.96 -4.59 -3.40
N GLY A 167 -14.87 -4.50 -4.15
CA GLY A 167 -13.97 -5.63 -4.38
C GLY A 167 -13.00 -5.86 -3.21
N ALA A 168 -12.95 -7.10 -2.72
CA ALA A 168 -11.92 -7.59 -1.82
C ALA A 168 -10.78 -8.22 -2.65
N VAL A 169 -9.76 -7.41 -2.94
CA VAL A 169 -8.64 -7.79 -3.82
C VAL A 169 -7.41 -8.32 -3.07
N GLU A 170 -7.41 -8.28 -1.74
CA GLU A 170 -6.26 -8.61 -0.87
C GLU A 170 -6.38 -10.02 -0.25
N LEU A 171 -7.13 -10.91 -0.89
CA LEU A 171 -7.43 -12.25 -0.37
C LEU A 171 -6.61 -13.32 -1.08
N HIS A 172 -6.18 -14.31 -0.31
CA HIS A 172 -5.38 -15.45 -0.75
C HIS A 172 -6.02 -16.76 -0.29
N GLN A 173 -6.07 -17.73 -1.20
CA GLN A 173 -6.26 -19.14 -0.86
C GLN A 173 -4.88 -19.74 -0.58
N CYS A 174 -4.46 -19.65 0.67
CA CYS A 174 -3.23 -20.24 1.19
C CYS A 174 -3.39 -20.66 2.65
N SER A 175 -2.42 -21.39 3.17
CA SER A 175 -2.34 -21.73 4.59
C SER A 175 -1.78 -20.54 5.39
N PHE A 176 -2.10 -20.46 6.68
CA PHE A 176 -1.50 -19.46 7.58
C PHE A 176 0.04 -19.52 7.54
N SER A 177 0.62 -20.72 7.62
CA SER A 177 2.07 -20.91 7.56
C SER A 177 2.69 -20.44 6.24
N GLU A 178 1.98 -20.53 5.11
CA GLU A 178 2.45 -19.99 3.83
C GLU A 178 2.48 -18.46 3.83
N ALA A 179 1.42 -17.81 4.31
CA ALA A 179 1.38 -16.36 4.45
C ALA A 179 2.45 -15.86 5.43
N LEU A 180 2.62 -16.56 6.56
CA LEU A 180 3.62 -16.23 7.58
C LEU A 180 5.04 -16.37 7.02
N ARG A 181 5.32 -17.43 6.26
CA ARG A 181 6.62 -17.62 5.60
C ARG A 181 6.93 -16.46 4.66
N ALA A 182 5.98 -16.11 3.78
CA ALA A 182 6.14 -14.99 2.84
C ALA A 182 6.44 -13.66 3.57
N MET A 183 5.87 -13.47 4.76
CA MET A 183 6.08 -12.28 5.59
C MET A 183 7.46 -12.28 6.27
N ILE A 184 7.85 -13.40 6.89
CA ILE A 184 9.11 -13.51 7.65
C ILE A 184 10.33 -13.53 6.72
N GLU A 185 10.22 -14.12 5.53
CA GLU A 185 11.30 -14.14 4.53
C GLU A 185 11.66 -12.73 4.03
N HIS A 186 10.78 -11.74 4.19
CA HIS A 186 11.09 -10.34 3.87
C HIS A 186 12.05 -9.69 4.88
N LEU A 187 12.15 -10.24 6.10
CA LEU A 187 12.88 -9.64 7.20
C LEU A 187 14.28 -10.24 7.32
N SER A 188 15.29 -9.37 7.41
CA SER A 188 16.62 -9.76 7.86
C SER A 188 16.60 -10.25 9.32
N GLU A 189 17.62 -11.00 9.71
CA GLU A 189 17.71 -11.51 11.09
C GLU A 189 17.71 -10.38 12.14
N GLY A 190 18.35 -9.25 11.82
CA GLY A 190 18.37 -8.06 12.70
C GLY A 190 17.00 -7.41 12.85
N GLU A 191 16.20 -7.36 11.79
CA GLU A 191 14.83 -6.82 11.86
C GLU A 191 13.91 -7.75 12.66
N ARG A 192 14.01 -9.08 12.46
CA ARG A 192 13.19 -10.06 13.20
C ARG A 192 13.31 -9.92 14.73
N LYS A 193 14.49 -9.59 15.23
CA LYS A 193 14.76 -9.43 16.68
C LYS A 193 14.19 -8.14 17.27
N ARG A 194 13.90 -7.13 16.44
CA ARG A 194 13.51 -5.78 16.88
C ARG A 194 12.02 -5.50 16.76
N LEU A 195 11.28 -6.34 16.04
CA LEU A 195 9.87 -6.12 15.75
C LEU A 195 8.98 -6.53 16.92
N THR A 196 7.97 -5.69 17.20
CA THR A 196 6.86 -6.09 18.06
C THR A 196 5.95 -7.00 17.26
N VAL A 197 5.76 -8.23 17.74
CA VAL A 197 5.01 -9.29 17.05
C VAL A 197 3.84 -9.74 17.90
N PHE A 198 2.69 -9.93 17.27
CA PHE A 198 1.55 -10.65 17.83
C PHE A 198 1.34 -11.94 17.04
N ARG A 199 0.96 -13.02 17.75
CA ARG A 199 0.52 -14.29 17.16
C ARG A 199 -0.65 -14.84 17.95
N SER A 200 -1.75 -15.12 17.27
CA SER A 200 -2.94 -15.74 17.85
C SER A 200 -2.71 -17.22 18.15
N SER A 201 -3.27 -17.71 19.26
CA SER A 201 -3.32 -19.14 19.58
C SER A 201 -4.18 -19.94 18.59
N ASN A 202 -5.11 -19.28 17.89
CA ASN A 202 -6.01 -19.92 16.93
C ASN A 202 -5.37 -20.13 15.55
N ALA A 203 -4.13 -19.69 15.33
CA ALA A 203 -3.48 -19.71 14.02
C ALA A 203 -3.44 -21.11 13.37
N GLY A 204 -3.33 -22.17 14.17
CA GLY A 204 -3.32 -23.56 13.66
C GLY A 204 -4.61 -24.00 12.96
N GLN A 205 -5.74 -23.33 13.23
CA GLN A 205 -7.03 -23.64 12.57
C GLN A 205 -7.08 -23.16 11.11
N TYR A 206 -6.12 -22.33 10.70
CA TYR A 206 -6.07 -21.67 9.39
C TYR A 206 -5.02 -22.31 8.46
N GLU A 207 -4.58 -23.52 8.77
CA GLU A 207 -3.73 -24.33 7.89
C GLU A 207 -4.56 -25.01 6.80
N PHE A 208 -5.14 -24.16 5.94
CA PHE A 208 -5.97 -24.61 4.85
C PHE A 208 -5.17 -25.41 3.82
N GLN A 209 -5.77 -26.49 3.35
CA GLN A 209 -5.33 -27.24 2.19
C GLN A 209 -6.24 -26.89 1.01
N TYR A 210 -5.64 -26.65 -0.14
CA TYR A 210 -6.31 -26.41 -1.42
C TYR A 210 -5.77 -27.43 -2.42
N GLU A 211 -6.67 -27.99 -3.22
CA GLU A 211 -6.36 -28.90 -4.32
C GLU A 211 -5.86 -28.15 -5.56
#